data_AF-A0A7Y2T638-F1
#
_entry.id   AF-A0A7Y2T638-F1
#
_cell.length_a   1.000
_cell.length_b   1.000
_cell.length_c   1.000
_cell.angle_alpha   90.00
_cell.angle_beta   90.00
_cell.angle_gamma   90.00
#
_symmetry.space_group_name_H-M   'P 1'
#
loop_
_entity.id
_entity.type
_entity.pdbx_description
1 polymer ?
#
loop_
_entity_poly.entity_id
_entity_poly.type
_entity_poly.pdbx_seq_one_letter_code
_entity_poly.pdbx_strand_id
1 'polypeptide(L)'
;MKASTTLTLAASLVTLIIMGCNEKKTTVPHDHDGDGIPDHGPGAHGKPVPHDHDGDGKPDHGPGAHNNHSNNDHGHDHGHDHAEKVAGPNGGKIITAIEPHAEFFVTDDRKVRITFLDDDHQPIAVANPSVSIVCGDRSNPTTLTLTKEAYGMSMISDNTLPTGNNFPTIVTFKNTPDATPVRAKFTLNLSDCPSCTHKEYACTCEHAHE
;
A
#
# COMPACT_ATOMS: atom_id res chain seq x y z
N MET A 1 -52.19 -0.11 22.63
CA MET A 1 -52.23 -1.48 22.10
C MET A 1 -50.89 -2.14 22.38
N LYS A 2 -50.92 -3.39 22.85
CA LYS A 2 -49.79 -4.29 23.14
C LYS A 2 -48.98 -4.51 21.84
N ALA A 3 -47.70 -4.89 21.80
CA ALA A 3 -46.92 -5.72 22.69
C ALA A 3 -45.41 -5.46 22.53
N SER A 4 -44.66 -5.71 23.59
CA SER A 4 -43.20 -5.75 23.64
C SER A 4 -42.74 -7.15 23.22
N THR A 5 -41.91 -7.25 22.18
CA THR A 5 -41.40 -8.53 21.65
C THR A 5 -40.08 -8.87 22.33
N THR A 6 -40.06 -10.00 23.02
CA THR A 6 -38.96 -10.49 23.85
C THR A 6 -37.93 -11.27 23.03
N LEU A 7 -36.68 -10.96 23.36
CA LEU A 7 -35.38 -11.54 23.01
C LEU A 7 -35.35 -13.08 22.85
N THR A 8 -34.84 -13.57 21.71
CA THR A 8 -34.51 -14.98 21.48
C THR A 8 -33.01 -15.20 21.68
N LEU A 9 -32.65 -16.04 22.66
CA LEU A 9 -31.29 -16.44 23.00
C LEU A 9 -30.87 -17.61 22.08
N ALA A 10 -29.87 -17.44 21.23
CA ALA A 10 -29.30 -18.53 20.42
C ALA A 10 -28.05 -19.08 21.12
N ALA A 11 -28.11 -20.34 21.55
CA ALA A 11 -26.98 -21.05 22.15
C ALA A 11 -26.10 -21.68 21.06
N SER A 12 -24.82 -21.29 21.05
CA SER A 12 -23.75 -21.86 20.23
C SER A 12 -23.27 -23.19 20.80
N LEU A 13 -23.07 -24.19 19.93
CA LEU A 13 -22.09 -25.26 20.17
C LEU A 13 -21.60 -25.83 18.82
N VAL A 14 -20.43 -25.36 18.36
CA VAL A 14 -19.69 -25.96 17.25
C VAL A 14 -18.42 -26.55 17.84
N THR A 15 -18.36 -27.87 17.92
CA THR A 15 -17.16 -28.60 18.34
C THR A 15 -16.26 -28.79 17.13
N LEU A 16 -15.11 -28.12 17.13
CA LEU A 16 -14.05 -28.25 16.13
C LEU A 16 -13.01 -29.27 16.62
N ILE A 17 -12.92 -30.43 15.96
CA ILE A 17 -11.82 -31.40 16.14
C ILE A 17 -11.00 -31.39 14.85
N ILE A 18 -9.81 -30.80 14.91
CA ILE A 18 -8.77 -30.96 13.89
C ILE A 18 -7.44 -31.23 14.60
N MET A 19 -7.08 -32.50 14.69
CA MET A 19 -5.71 -33.02 14.90
C MET A 19 -5.55 -34.04 13.78
N GLY A 20 -4.57 -34.03 12.89
CA GLY A 20 -3.32 -33.29 12.79
C GLY A 20 -2.42 -34.17 11.92
N CYS A 21 -2.40 -33.93 10.61
CA CYS A 21 -1.49 -34.64 9.71
C CYS A 21 -0.10 -34.03 9.86
N ASN A 22 0.81 -34.79 10.47
CA ASN A 22 2.21 -34.45 10.63
C ASN A 22 2.94 -34.67 9.29
N GLU A 23 3.01 -33.64 8.44
CA GLU A 23 3.86 -33.65 7.26
C GLU A 23 5.31 -33.45 7.69
N LYS A 24 6.09 -34.53 7.58
CA LYS A 24 7.55 -34.46 7.63
C LYS A 24 7.99 -33.49 6.52
N LYS A 25 8.64 -32.38 6.90
CA LYS A 25 9.42 -31.57 5.95
C LYS A 25 10.55 -32.44 5.40
N THR A 26 10.31 -33.09 4.27
CA THR A 26 11.38 -33.54 3.39
C THR A 26 11.96 -32.31 2.72
N THR A 27 13.25 -32.06 2.96
CA THR A 27 14.05 -31.07 2.23
C THR A 27 13.84 -31.30 0.74
N VAL A 28 13.30 -30.30 0.05
CA VAL A 28 13.08 -30.33 -1.39
C VAL A 28 14.45 -30.35 -2.06
N PRO A 29 14.76 -31.35 -2.91
CA PRO A 29 15.98 -31.30 -3.71
C PRO A 29 15.91 -30.09 -4.65
N HIS A 30 16.98 -29.31 -4.70
CA HIS A 30 17.10 -28.21 -5.66
C HIS A 30 17.53 -28.80 -7.00
N ASP A 31 16.59 -28.77 -7.94
CA ASP A 31 16.76 -29.07 -9.35
C ASP A 31 16.73 -27.72 -10.08
N HIS A 32 17.88 -27.28 -10.58
CA HIS A 32 18.05 -25.99 -11.24
C HIS A 32 17.83 -26.07 -12.76
N ASP A 33 17.85 -27.26 -13.35
CA ASP A 33 17.75 -27.45 -14.80
C ASP A 33 16.43 -28.08 -15.27
N GLY A 34 15.63 -28.60 -14.34
CA GLY A 34 14.29 -29.12 -14.55
C GLY A 34 14.23 -30.54 -15.10
N ASP A 35 15.32 -31.31 -15.03
CA ASP A 35 15.35 -32.70 -15.52
C ASP A 35 14.77 -33.73 -14.52
N GLY A 36 14.43 -33.30 -13.31
CA GLY A 36 13.86 -34.13 -12.25
C GLY A 36 14.90 -34.97 -11.50
N ILE A 37 16.19 -34.73 -11.72
CA ILE A 37 17.31 -35.32 -11.00
C ILE A 37 17.89 -34.24 -10.07
N PRO A 38 18.06 -34.52 -8.76
CA PRO A 38 18.71 -33.59 -7.87
C PRO A 38 20.16 -33.29 -8.29
N ASP A 39 20.47 -32.01 -8.53
CA ASP A 39 21.82 -31.58 -8.91
C ASP A 39 22.85 -31.86 -7.81
N HIS A 40 22.42 -31.87 -6.54
CA HIS A 40 23.29 -32.11 -5.40
C HIS A 40 22.57 -32.85 -4.26
N GLY A 41 23.31 -33.72 -3.55
CA GLY A 41 22.83 -34.45 -2.38
C GLY A 41 22.76 -33.61 -1.10
N PRO A 42 22.05 -34.07 -0.05
CA PRO A 42 21.89 -33.31 1.19
C PRO A 42 23.23 -33.18 1.93
N GLY A 43 23.68 -31.94 2.17
CA GLY A 43 24.84 -31.65 3.03
C GLY A 43 26.10 -31.13 2.33
N ALA A 44 26.07 -30.84 1.03
CA ALA A 44 27.20 -30.26 0.31
C ALA A 44 27.10 -28.73 0.16
N HIS A 45 27.00 -27.98 1.27
CA HIS A 45 27.23 -26.54 1.26
C HIS A 45 28.57 -26.25 1.95
N GLY A 46 29.61 -26.00 1.16
CA GLY A 46 30.92 -25.69 1.74
C GLY A 46 32.09 -25.53 0.77
N LYS A 47 31.89 -25.72 -0.53
CA LYS A 47 32.91 -25.39 -1.53
C LYS A 47 32.27 -24.56 -2.65
N PRO A 48 32.83 -23.40 -3.02
CA PRO A 48 32.39 -22.65 -4.19
C PRO A 48 32.42 -23.60 -5.39
N VAL A 49 31.26 -23.79 -6.01
CA VAL A 49 31.17 -24.56 -7.26
C VAL A 49 31.80 -23.68 -8.35
N PRO A 50 32.75 -24.19 -9.14
CA PRO A 50 33.28 -23.44 -10.26
C PRO A 50 32.16 -23.17 -11.26
N HIS A 51 31.95 -21.91 -11.64
CA HIS A 51 30.93 -21.52 -12.60
C HIS A 51 31.56 -21.41 -14.00
N ASP A 52 30.91 -22.07 -14.96
CA ASP A 52 31.20 -22.00 -16.39
C ASP A 52 29.98 -21.32 -17.03
N HIS A 53 30.16 -20.09 -17.49
CA HIS A 53 29.13 -19.28 -18.12
C HIS A 53 29.11 -19.44 -19.65
N ASP A 54 30.11 -20.08 -20.25
CA ASP A 54 30.22 -20.20 -21.71
C ASP A 54 30.01 -21.62 -22.24
N GLY A 55 29.95 -22.62 -21.35
CA GLY A 55 29.63 -24.01 -21.64
C GLY A 55 30.80 -24.78 -22.26
N ASP A 56 32.03 -24.30 -22.17
CA ASP A 56 33.22 -24.98 -22.72
C ASP A 56 33.78 -26.09 -21.81
N GLY A 57 33.18 -26.27 -20.63
CA GLY A 57 33.57 -27.26 -19.65
C GLY A 57 34.81 -26.88 -18.83
N LYS A 58 35.29 -25.63 -18.93
CA LYS A 58 36.35 -25.08 -18.07
C LYS A 58 35.76 -24.00 -17.18
N PRO A 59 36.15 -23.94 -15.89
CA PRO A 59 35.72 -22.85 -15.03
C PRO A 59 36.29 -21.51 -15.50
N ASP A 60 35.41 -20.52 -15.66
CA ASP A 60 35.81 -19.17 -16.06
C ASP A 60 36.60 -18.46 -14.95
N HIS A 61 36.30 -18.81 -13.70
CA HIS A 61 36.86 -18.20 -12.51
C HIS A 61 37.19 -19.26 -11.44
N GLY A 62 38.33 -19.09 -10.77
CA GLY A 62 38.81 -20.03 -9.76
C GLY A 62 38.02 -20.01 -8.44
N PRO A 63 38.07 -21.08 -7.62
CA PRO A 63 37.41 -21.11 -6.32
C PRO A 63 37.95 -20.02 -5.39
N GLY A 64 37.08 -19.11 -4.95
CA GLY A 64 37.46 -17.99 -4.07
C GLY A 64 37.83 -16.70 -4.80
N ALA A 65 37.59 -16.59 -6.10
CA ALA A 65 37.73 -15.33 -6.86
C ALA A 65 36.58 -14.33 -6.63
N HIS A 66 35.69 -14.57 -5.66
CA HIS A 66 34.80 -13.55 -5.13
C HIS A 66 35.53 -12.83 -4.00
N ASN A 67 36.39 -11.89 -4.36
CA ASN A 67 36.87 -10.91 -3.39
C ASN A 67 35.65 -10.25 -2.77
N ASN A 68 35.53 -10.44 -1.46
CA ASN A 68 34.62 -9.80 -0.53
C ASN A 68 33.89 -8.60 -1.16
N HIS A 69 32.65 -8.81 -1.60
CA HIS A 69 31.76 -7.70 -1.85
C HIS A 69 31.56 -7.01 -0.50
N SER A 70 32.43 -6.06 -0.19
CA SER A 70 32.08 -4.95 0.66
C SER A 70 30.79 -4.41 0.05
N ASN A 71 29.67 -4.51 0.78
CA ASN A 71 28.35 -4.06 0.35
C ASN A 71 28.28 -2.52 0.27
N ASN A 72 29.25 -1.90 -0.38
CA ASN A 72 29.39 -0.48 -0.62
C ASN A 72 30.05 -0.33 -2.00
N ASP A 73 29.31 -0.67 -3.06
CA ASP A 73 29.42 -0.04 -4.38
C ASP A 73 28.38 -0.66 -5.32
N HIS A 74 27.12 -0.43 -4.98
CA HIS A 74 26.09 -0.30 -6.00
C HIS A 74 25.79 1.19 -6.13
N GLY A 75 26.65 1.86 -6.91
CA GLY A 75 26.32 3.10 -7.58
C GLY A 75 25.19 2.84 -8.59
N HIS A 76 24.00 2.59 -8.07
CA HIS A 76 22.79 2.78 -8.83
C HIS A 76 22.47 4.26 -8.75
N ASP A 77 23.01 4.98 -9.73
CA ASP A 77 22.49 6.27 -10.16
C ASP A 77 21.10 6.02 -10.78
N HIS A 78 20.15 5.68 -9.91
CA HIS A 78 18.75 5.85 -10.18
C HIS A 78 18.43 7.23 -9.65
N GLY A 79 18.63 8.24 -10.50
CA GLY A 79 17.93 9.52 -10.41
C GLY A 79 16.43 9.29 -10.50
N HIS A 80 15.86 8.68 -9.46
CA HIS A 80 14.51 8.98 -9.07
C HIS A 80 14.63 10.35 -8.42
N ASP A 81 14.09 11.36 -9.09
CA ASP A 81 13.73 12.59 -8.41
C ASP A 81 12.84 12.17 -7.23
N HIS A 82 13.45 11.99 -6.07
CA HIS A 82 12.76 11.90 -4.80
C HIS A 82 12.35 13.35 -4.51
N ALA A 83 11.39 13.84 -5.30
CA ALA A 83 10.71 15.07 -4.98
C ALA A 83 10.34 14.98 -3.51
N GLU A 84 10.81 15.97 -2.74
CA GLU A 84 10.61 16.00 -1.30
C GLU A 84 9.12 15.76 -1.02
N LYS A 85 8.81 14.76 -0.19
CA LYS A 85 7.42 14.52 0.18
C LYS A 85 6.96 15.72 0.97
N VAL A 86 6.10 16.53 0.39
CA VAL A 86 5.50 17.67 1.07
C VAL A 86 4.06 17.33 1.46
N ALA A 87 3.67 17.73 2.67
CA ALA A 87 2.28 17.67 3.08
C ALA A 87 1.50 18.75 2.34
N GLY A 88 0.21 18.50 2.12
CA GLY A 88 -0.67 19.51 1.55
C GLY A 88 -0.88 20.70 2.49
N PRO A 89 -1.48 21.80 1.99
CA PRO A 89 -1.69 23.03 2.77
C PRO A 89 -2.56 22.85 4.02
N ASN A 90 -3.37 21.78 4.09
CA ASN A 90 -4.15 21.43 5.27
C ASN A 90 -3.47 20.34 6.14
N GLY A 91 -2.25 19.92 5.80
CA GLY A 91 -1.52 18.84 6.47
C GLY A 91 -1.94 17.43 6.04
N GLY A 92 -2.64 17.32 4.91
CA GLY A 92 -3.08 16.07 4.30
C GLY A 92 -2.08 15.49 3.30
N LYS A 93 -2.47 14.37 2.66
CA LYS A 93 -1.68 13.70 1.62
C LYS A 93 -1.94 14.37 0.27
N ILE A 94 -0.90 14.84 -0.41
CA ILE A 94 -0.99 15.25 -1.81
C ILE A 94 -1.08 14.02 -2.73
N ILE A 95 -2.03 14.06 -3.66
CA ILE A 95 -2.28 13.07 -4.70
C ILE A 95 -1.87 13.72 -6.03
N THR A 96 -0.70 13.35 -6.52
CA THR A 96 -0.11 13.86 -7.77
C THR A 96 -0.48 13.02 -9.00
N ALA A 97 -1.24 11.94 -8.81
CA ALA A 97 -1.69 11.05 -9.89
C ALA A 97 -2.78 11.67 -10.80
N ILE A 98 -3.27 12.87 -10.46
CA ILE A 98 -4.31 13.60 -11.19
C ILE A 98 -3.88 15.04 -11.43
N GLU A 99 -4.42 15.66 -12.49
CA GLU A 99 -4.22 17.07 -12.80
C GLU A 99 -5.58 17.78 -12.97
N PRO A 100 -5.90 18.81 -12.17
CA PRO A 100 -5.12 19.34 -11.04
C PRO A 100 -4.84 18.34 -9.94
N HIS A 101 -3.70 18.50 -9.27
CA HIS A 101 -3.37 17.76 -8.06
C HIS A 101 -4.46 17.91 -7.00
N ALA A 102 -4.49 17.01 -6.03
CA ALA A 102 -5.44 17.13 -4.93
C ALA A 102 -4.85 16.73 -3.60
N GLU A 103 -5.22 17.45 -2.54
CA GLU A 103 -4.94 17.06 -1.17
C GLU A 103 -6.09 16.23 -0.60
N PHE A 104 -5.78 15.07 -0.05
CA PHE A 104 -6.65 14.28 0.81
C PHE A 104 -6.39 14.63 2.27
N PHE A 105 -7.39 15.20 2.94
CA PHE A 105 -7.31 15.60 4.34
C PHE A 105 -8.45 14.97 5.15
N VAL A 106 -8.12 14.40 6.31
CA VAL A 106 -9.11 13.89 7.26
C VAL A 106 -9.33 14.94 8.35
N THR A 107 -10.55 15.43 8.44
CA THR A 107 -10.97 16.43 9.43
C THR A 107 -11.11 15.83 10.82
N ASP A 108 -11.21 16.68 11.85
CA ASP A 108 -11.41 16.26 13.24
C ASP A 108 -12.72 15.47 13.46
N ASP A 109 -13.76 15.75 12.66
CA ASP A 109 -15.02 15.00 12.66
C ASP A 109 -14.97 13.71 11.80
N ARG A 110 -13.76 13.30 11.38
CA ARG A 110 -13.48 12.10 10.56
C ARG A 110 -14.15 12.10 9.19
N LYS A 111 -14.46 13.28 8.65
CA LYS A 111 -14.81 13.44 7.24
C LYS A 111 -13.56 13.56 6.39
N VAL A 112 -13.72 13.36 5.10
CA VAL A 112 -12.65 13.60 4.13
C VAL A 112 -12.94 14.89 3.39
N ARG A 113 -11.97 15.81 3.43
CA ARG A 113 -11.91 16.97 2.56
C ARG A 113 -10.92 16.68 1.44
N ILE A 114 -11.33 16.98 0.21
CA ILE A 114 -10.47 17.01 -0.98
C ILE A 114 -10.31 18.46 -1.38
N THR A 115 -9.08 18.97 -1.43
CA THR A 115 -8.77 20.31 -1.93
C THR A 115 -7.99 20.18 -3.23
N PHE A 116 -8.43 20.82 -4.31
CA PHE A 116 -7.71 20.79 -5.59
C PHE A 116 -6.58 21.80 -5.56
N LEU A 117 -5.42 21.42 -6.10
CA LEU A 117 -4.17 22.15 -6.04
C LEU A 117 -3.60 22.37 -7.44
N ASP A 118 -2.93 23.51 -7.64
CA ASP A 118 -2.08 23.73 -8.81
C ASP A 118 -0.68 23.09 -8.64
N ASP A 119 0.19 23.31 -9.63
CA ASP A 119 1.58 22.83 -9.65
C ASP A 119 2.42 23.36 -8.47
N ASP A 120 2.05 24.50 -7.89
CA ASP A 120 2.69 25.12 -6.72
C ASP A 120 2.06 24.66 -5.39
N HIS A 121 1.21 23.63 -5.44
CA HIS A 121 0.43 23.10 -4.33
C HIS A 121 -0.50 24.12 -3.66
N GLN A 122 -0.95 25.13 -4.41
CA GLN A 122 -1.90 26.14 -3.92
C GLN A 122 -3.34 25.76 -4.28
N PRO A 123 -4.32 26.02 -3.39
CA PRO A 123 -5.73 25.71 -3.67
C PRO A 123 -6.28 26.43 -4.90
N ILE A 124 -6.94 25.68 -5.78
CA ILE A 124 -7.60 26.19 -6.99
C ILE A 124 -9.03 25.66 -7.13
N ALA A 125 -9.90 26.44 -7.78
CA ALA A 125 -11.29 26.05 -8.01
C ALA A 125 -11.42 25.14 -9.23
N VAL A 126 -12.22 24.08 -9.12
CA VAL A 126 -12.52 23.16 -10.24
C VAL A 126 -14.00 23.18 -10.57
N ALA A 127 -14.32 23.37 -11.85
CA ALA A 127 -15.66 23.71 -12.29
C ALA A 127 -16.70 22.62 -12.01
N ASN A 128 -16.46 21.36 -12.38
CA ASN A 128 -17.43 20.25 -12.19
C ASN A 128 -16.74 18.90 -11.86
N PRO A 129 -15.91 18.84 -10.81
CA PRO A 129 -15.35 17.59 -10.36
C PRO A 129 -16.41 16.68 -9.73
N SER A 130 -16.20 15.38 -9.86
CA SER A 130 -16.83 14.36 -9.02
C SER A 130 -15.75 13.51 -8.38
N VAL A 131 -15.89 13.25 -7.07
CA VAL A 131 -14.96 12.43 -6.30
C VAL A 131 -15.77 11.42 -5.49
N SER A 132 -15.30 10.17 -5.49
CA SER A 132 -15.80 9.12 -4.60
C SER A 132 -14.66 8.41 -3.90
N ILE A 133 -14.90 7.96 -2.68
CA ILE A 133 -13.92 7.26 -1.85
C ILE A 133 -14.50 5.91 -1.47
N VAL A 134 -13.72 4.85 -1.63
CA VAL A 134 -14.04 3.51 -1.14
C VAL A 134 -12.96 3.11 -0.13
N CYS A 135 -13.35 2.79 1.09
CA CYS A 135 -12.41 2.51 2.19
C CYS A 135 -12.97 1.55 3.23
N GLY A 136 -12.14 1.13 4.18
CA GLY A 136 -12.52 0.25 5.29
C GLY A 136 -12.28 -1.23 4.99
N ASP A 137 -13.15 -2.09 5.50
CA ASP A 137 -13.05 -3.54 5.32
C ASP A 137 -13.28 -3.92 3.85
N ARG A 138 -12.42 -4.77 3.28
CA ARG A 138 -12.53 -5.22 1.89
C ARG A 138 -13.78 -6.05 1.61
N SER A 139 -14.30 -6.74 2.62
CA SER A 139 -15.51 -7.57 2.55
C SER A 139 -16.78 -6.75 2.79
N ASN A 140 -16.66 -5.57 3.41
CA ASN A 140 -17.77 -4.66 3.66
C ASN A 140 -17.31 -3.18 3.54
N PRO A 141 -17.04 -2.70 2.31
CA PRO A 141 -16.44 -1.40 2.11
C PRO A 141 -17.43 -0.26 2.39
N THR A 142 -16.92 0.82 2.96
CA THR A 142 -17.64 2.09 3.07
C THR A 142 -17.38 2.92 1.82
N THR A 143 -18.46 3.41 1.19
CA THR A 143 -18.39 4.35 0.07
C THR A 143 -18.82 5.73 0.53
N LEU A 144 -18.01 6.74 0.23
CA LEU A 144 -18.29 8.15 0.50
C LEU A 144 -18.39 8.91 -0.83
N THR A 145 -19.34 9.82 -0.90
CA THR A 145 -19.43 10.79 -2.00
C THR A 145 -19.13 12.19 -1.47
N LEU A 146 -18.59 13.05 -2.32
CA LEU A 146 -18.18 14.39 -1.89
C LEU A 146 -19.06 15.46 -2.53
N THR A 147 -19.36 16.48 -1.73
CA THR A 147 -20.08 17.68 -2.15
C THR A 147 -19.12 18.87 -2.11
N LYS A 148 -19.19 19.76 -3.10
CA LYS A 148 -18.38 20.98 -3.11
C LYS A 148 -18.67 21.85 -1.90
N GLU A 149 -17.62 22.38 -1.30
CA GLU A 149 -17.69 23.44 -0.32
C GLU A 149 -17.81 24.81 -1.00
N ALA A 150 -17.98 25.85 -0.19
CA ALA A 150 -17.99 27.23 -0.67
C ALA A 150 -16.73 27.55 -1.47
N TYR A 151 -16.85 28.41 -2.47
CA TYR A 151 -15.76 28.84 -3.37
C TYR A 151 -15.19 27.78 -4.32
N GLY A 152 -15.63 26.51 -4.23
CA GLY A 152 -15.36 25.49 -5.25
C GLY A 152 -13.92 24.95 -5.30
N MET A 153 -13.09 25.29 -4.31
CA MET A 153 -11.71 24.79 -4.18
C MET A 153 -11.64 23.43 -3.49
N SER A 154 -12.63 23.14 -2.64
CA SER A 154 -12.67 21.91 -1.84
C SER A 154 -14.01 21.19 -1.97
N MET A 155 -14.00 19.89 -1.67
CA MET A 155 -15.18 19.05 -1.52
C MET A 155 -15.09 18.30 -0.19
N ILE A 156 -16.23 18.12 0.49
CA ILE A 156 -16.33 17.43 1.77
C ILE A 156 -17.20 16.17 1.63
N SER A 157 -16.84 15.10 2.32
CA SER A 157 -17.61 13.85 2.31
C SER A 157 -18.99 13.99 2.96
N ASP A 158 -19.94 13.26 2.38
CA ASP A 158 -21.32 13.12 2.86
C ASP A 158 -21.38 12.47 4.25
N ASN A 159 -20.54 11.47 4.49
CA ASN A 159 -20.42 10.74 5.74
C ASN A 159 -18.97 10.70 6.27
N THR A 160 -18.82 10.21 7.49
CA THR A 160 -17.53 9.99 8.15
C THR A 160 -16.89 8.68 7.71
N LEU A 161 -15.57 8.59 7.83
CA LEU A 161 -14.81 7.36 7.65
C LEU A 161 -15.29 6.24 8.59
N PRO A 162 -15.20 4.96 8.17
CA PRO A 162 -15.53 3.81 9.03
C PRO A 162 -14.63 3.80 10.27
N THR A 163 -15.06 3.16 11.35
CA THR A 163 -14.25 2.99 12.56
C THR A 163 -12.93 2.28 12.26
N GLY A 164 -11.89 2.59 13.03
CA GLY A 164 -10.54 2.06 12.82
C GLY A 164 -9.60 3.13 12.25
N ASN A 165 -8.31 2.81 12.28
CA ASN A 165 -7.25 3.75 11.92
C ASN A 165 -6.37 3.27 10.78
N ASN A 166 -6.53 2.03 10.28
CA ASN A 166 -5.68 1.49 9.25
C ASN A 166 -6.52 0.62 8.30
N PHE A 167 -6.72 1.10 7.08
CA PHE A 167 -7.50 0.38 6.07
C PHE A 167 -7.13 0.82 4.64
N PRO A 168 -7.33 -0.06 3.64
CA PRO A 168 -7.15 0.29 2.25
C PRO A 168 -8.15 1.37 1.84
N THR A 169 -7.69 2.32 1.04
CA THR A 169 -8.47 3.44 0.53
C THR A 169 -8.23 3.61 -0.96
N ILE A 170 -9.31 3.80 -1.70
CA ILE A 170 -9.32 4.13 -3.12
C ILE A 170 -10.08 5.42 -3.30
N VAL A 171 -9.43 6.43 -3.86
CA VAL A 171 -10.06 7.69 -4.24
C VAL A 171 -10.19 7.71 -5.76
N THR A 172 -11.41 7.90 -6.26
CA THR A 172 -11.70 8.00 -7.69
C THR A 172 -12.08 9.43 -8.03
N PHE A 173 -11.36 10.02 -8.99
CA PHE A 173 -11.55 11.38 -9.45
C PHE A 173 -12.09 11.40 -10.88
N LYS A 174 -12.96 12.36 -11.16
CA LYS A 174 -13.27 12.83 -12.52
C LYS A 174 -13.36 14.35 -12.48
N ASN A 175 -12.51 15.04 -13.24
CA ASN A 175 -12.49 16.52 -13.22
C ASN A 175 -13.62 17.13 -14.06
N THR A 176 -14.19 16.36 -14.98
CA THR A 176 -15.43 16.67 -15.72
C THR A 176 -16.33 15.42 -15.76
N PRO A 177 -17.64 15.56 -16.04
CA PRO A 177 -18.56 14.42 -16.10
C PRO A 177 -18.13 13.30 -17.08
N ASP A 178 -17.54 13.69 -18.21
CA ASP A 178 -17.13 12.80 -19.30
C ASP A 178 -15.66 12.34 -19.20
N ALA A 179 -14.92 12.82 -18.19
CA ALA A 179 -13.52 12.43 -18.00
C ALA A 179 -13.38 10.94 -17.65
N THR A 180 -12.32 10.32 -18.18
CA THR A 180 -11.88 9.00 -17.72
C THR A 180 -11.53 9.06 -16.23
N PRO A 181 -12.11 8.20 -15.39
CA PRO A 181 -11.83 8.23 -13.97
C PRO A 181 -10.38 7.82 -13.67
N VAL A 182 -9.72 8.62 -12.83
CA VAL A 182 -8.38 8.32 -12.32
C VAL A 182 -8.49 7.87 -10.87
N ARG A 183 -7.68 6.88 -10.47
CA ARG A 183 -7.75 6.26 -9.14
C ARG A 183 -6.43 6.39 -8.40
N ALA A 184 -6.46 7.01 -7.23
CA ALA A 184 -5.39 6.95 -6.25
C ALA A 184 -5.69 5.83 -5.24
N LYS A 185 -4.70 4.97 -4.96
CA LYS A 185 -4.84 3.86 -3.99
C LYS A 185 -3.75 3.99 -2.95
N PHE A 186 -4.12 3.90 -1.68
CA PHE A 186 -3.17 3.93 -0.56
C PHE A 186 -3.82 3.31 0.69
N THR A 187 -2.99 3.00 1.68
CA THR A 187 -3.47 2.66 3.03
C THR A 187 -3.70 3.95 3.81
N LEU A 188 -4.91 4.15 4.32
CA LEU A 188 -5.22 5.28 5.20
C LEU A 188 -4.87 4.91 6.63
N ASN A 189 -3.67 5.30 7.07
CA ASN A 189 -3.22 5.15 8.45
C ASN A 189 -3.40 6.48 9.21
N LEU A 190 -4.39 6.53 10.10
CA LEU A 190 -4.77 7.69 10.92
C LEU A 190 -3.96 7.81 12.22
N SER A 191 -2.99 6.93 12.44
CA SER A 191 -2.07 7.01 13.58
C SER A 191 -1.13 8.19 13.41
N ASP A 192 -0.64 8.74 14.52
CA ASP A 192 0.39 9.78 14.50
C ASP A 192 1.71 9.20 14.01
N CYS A 193 2.41 9.96 13.15
CA CYS A 193 3.77 9.63 12.78
C CYS A 193 4.70 9.88 13.98
N PRO A 194 5.60 8.95 14.35
CA PRO A 194 6.53 9.16 15.46
C PRO A 194 7.66 10.16 15.13
N SER A 195 7.86 10.50 13.86
CA SER A 195 8.99 11.32 13.39
C SER A 195 8.60 12.69 12.79
N CYS A 196 7.32 12.94 12.54
CA CYS A 196 6.82 14.27 12.13
C CYS A 196 5.48 14.61 12.77
N THR A 197 4.97 15.82 12.51
CA THR A 197 3.71 16.31 13.06
C THR A 197 2.46 15.83 12.32
N HIS A 198 2.62 15.02 11.29
CA HIS A 198 1.52 14.53 10.46
C HIS A 198 1.03 13.15 10.90
N LYS A 199 -0.19 12.80 10.50
CA LYS A 199 -0.63 11.40 10.54
C LYS A 199 0.17 10.58 9.53
N GLU A 200 0.30 9.28 9.77
CA GLU A 200 1.03 8.35 8.89
C GLU A 200 0.57 8.44 7.42
N TYR A 201 -0.73 8.61 7.17
CA TYR A 201 -1.22 8.78 5.80
C TYR A 201 -0.71 10.05 5.11
N ALA A 202 -0.35 11.10 5.85
CA ALA A 202 0.17 12.36 5.32
C ALA A 202 1.66 12.55 5.63
N CYS A 203 2.34 11.48 6.04
CA CYS A 203 3.73 11.55 6.46
C CYS A 203 4.66 11.96 5.30
N THR A 204 5.58 12.86 5.62
CA THR A 204 6.61 13.41 4.73
C THR A 204 7.99 12.80 4.97
N CYS A 205 8.15 12.02 6.03
CA CYS A 205 9.42 11.38 6.37
C CYS A 205 9.78 10.24 5.39
N GLU A 206 11.07 9.91 5.35
CA GLU A 206 11.63 8.80 4.56
C GLU A 206 11.70 7.47 5.33
N HIS A 207 11.06 7.38 6.50
CA HIS A 207 10.99 6.12 7.23
C HIS A 207 10.14 5.07 6.49
N ALA A 208 10.57 3.81 6.57
CA ALA A 208 9.78 2.69 6.07
C ALA A 208 8.47 2.60 6.85
N HIS A 209 7.34 2.67 6.14
CA HIS A 209 6.02 2.45 6.72
C HIS A 209 5.73 0.95 6.67
N GLU A 210 5.77 0.26 7.81
CA GLU A 210 5.29 -1.13 7.96
C GLU A 210 3.78 -1.20 8.21
#